data_AF-A0A379VLQ3-F1
#
_entry.id   AF-A0A379VLQ3-F1
#
_cell.length_a   1.000
_cell.length_b   1.000
_cell.length_c   1.000
_cell.angle_alpha   90.00
_cell.angle_beta   90.00
_cell.angle_gamma   90.00
#
_symmetry.space_group_name_H-M   'P 1'
#
loop_
_entity.id
_entity.type
_entity.pdbx_description
1 polymer ?
#
loop_
_entity_poly.entity_id
_entity_poly.type
_entity_poly.pdbx_seq_one_letter_code
_entity_poly.pdbx_strand_id
1 'polypeptide(L)' 'MDISLANLIELVKKVNRNKVPNPMPAEEISRLRVRKYRDPQNTETTELA' A
#
# COMPACT_ATOMS: atom_id res chain seq x y z
N MET A 1 10.92 -14.29 -16.35
CA MET A 1 11.09 -13.52 -15.11
C MET A 1 9.71 -13.36 -14.51
N ASP A 2 9.49 -13.89 -13.30
CA ASP A 2 8.18 -13.79 -12.65
C ASP A 2 8.12 -12.49 -11.83
N ILE A 3 7.23 -11.58 -12.24
CA ILE A 3 7.10 -10.21 -11.73
C ILE A 3 5.82 -10.00 -10.92
N SER A 4 5.27 -11.07 -10.34
CA SER A 4 4.08 -10.99 -9.48
C SER A 4 4.31 -10.16 -8.21
N LEU A 5 3.23 -9.57 -7.69
CA LEU A 5 3.25 -8.83 -6.42
C LEU A 5 3.75 -9.71 -5.26
N ALA A 6 3.34 -10.98 -5.22
CA ALA A 6 3.78 -11.91 -4.18
C ALA A 6 5.31 -12.05 -4.16
N ASN A 7 5.94 -12.22 -5.33
CA ASN A 7 7.39 -12.30 -5.43
C ASN A 7 8.08 -10.99 -5.01
N LEU A 8 7.49 -9.84 -5.37
CA LEU A 8 7.99 -8.54 -4.95
C LEU A 8 7.98 -8.40 -3.41
N ILE A 9 6.89 -8.81 -2.75
CA ILE A 9 6.77 -8.73 -1.28
C ILE A 9 7.85 -9.59 -0.60
N GLU A 10 8.15 -10.78 -1.13
CA GLU A 10 9.23 -11.62 -0.59
C GLU A 10 10.62 -10.99 -0.77
N LEU A 11 10.87 -10.33 -1.91
CA LEU A 11 12.11 -9.56 -2.10
C LEU A 11 12.21 -8.37 -1.14
N VAL A 12 11.11 -7.64 -0.92
CA VAL A 12 11.05 -6.53 0.04
C VAL A 12 11.37 -7.02 1.46
N LYS A 13 10.74 -8.12 1.91
CA LYS A 13 11.03 -8.73 3.22
C LYS A 13 12.51 -9.12 3.34
N LYS A 14 13.11 -9.68 2.29
CA LYS A 14 14.51 -10.13 2.28
C LYS A 14 15.52 -9.00 2.50
N VAL A 15 15.25 -7.81 1.97
CA VAL A 15 16.21 -6.68 2.00
C VAL A 15 15.86 -5.57 3.00
N ASN A 16 14.72 -5.68 3.68
CA ASN A 16 14.24 -4.67 4.62
C ASN A 16 15.26 -4.45 5.75
N ARG A 17 15.73 -3.21 5.90
CA ARG A 17 16.67 -2.82 6.97
C ARG A 17 15.98 -2.35 8.24
N ASN A 18 14.66 -2.12 8.21
CA ASN A 18 13.90 -1.78 9.40
C ASN A 18 13.95 -2.94 10.41
N LYS A 19 14.42 -2.66 11.63
CA LYS A 19 14.60 -3.65 12.70
C LYS A 19 13.30 -4.05 13.39
N VAL A 20 12.27 -3.22 13.30
CA VAL A 20 10.97 -3.45 13.91
C VAL A 20 9.89 -3.26 12.85
N PRO A 21 9.53 -4.31 12.09
CA PRO A 21 8.43 -4.25 11.14
C PRO A 21 7.12 -3.86 11.85
N ASN A 22 6.38 -2.94 11.26
CA ASN A 22 5.11 -2.44 11.80
C ASN A 22 4.00 -2.56 10.74
N PRO A 23 3.43 -3.76 10.53
CA PRO A 23 2.37 -3.94 9.56
C PRO A 23 1.06 -3.29 10.05
N MET A 24 0.37 -2.62 9.13
CA MET A 24 -0.99 -2.15 9.38
C MET A 24 -1.96 -3.35 9.39
N PRO A 25 -2.93 -3.43 10.31
CA PRO A 25 -3.92 -4.50 10.32
C PRO A 25 -4.80 -4.49 9.07
N ALA A 26 -5.26 -5.67 8.64
CA ALA A 26 -6.03 -5.82 7.41
C ALA A 26 -7.29 -4.96 7.37
N GLU A 27 -8.01 -4.84 8.50
CA GLU A 27 -9.19 -3.98 8.62
C GLU A 27 -8.87 -2.49 8.42
N GLU A 28 -7.70 -2.03 8.84
CA GLU A 28 -7.29 -0.64 8.59
C GLU A 28 -6.94 -0.43 7.12
N ILE A 29 -6.26 -1.39 6.50
CA ILE A 29 -5.94 -1.36 5.06
C ILE A 29 -7.22 -1.33 4.22
N SER A 30 -8.23 -2.15 4.56
CA SER A 30 -9.51 -2.20 3.84
C SER A 30 -10.29 -0.90 3.88
N ARG A 31 -10.01 0.00 4.84
CA ARG A 31 -10.66 1.31 4.95
C ARG A 31 -9.95 2.40 4.15
N LEU A 32 -8.77 2.13 3.59
CA LEU A 32 -7.97 3.13 2.89
C LEU A 32 -8.60 3.54 1.55
N ARG A 33 -8.54 4.84 1.27
CA ARG A 33 -9.03 5.50 0.06
C ARG A 33 -8.06 6.62 -0.31
N VAL A 34 -7.92 6.94 -1.60
CA VAL A 34 -7.11 8.06 -2.07
C VAL A 34 -7.96 9.11 -2.79
N ARG A 35 -7.65 10.39 -2.67
CA ARG A 35 -8.33 11.46 -3.43
C ARG A 35 -8.12 11.24 -4.93
N LYS A 36 -9.21 11.26 -5.69
CA LYS A 36 -9.17 11.01 -7.13
C LYS A 36 -8.56 12.19 -7.90
N TYR A 37 -8.77 13.41 -7.41
CA TYR A 37 -8.34 14.65 -8.05
C TYR A 37 -7.41 15.44 -7.13
N ARG A 38 -6.58 16.30 -7.74
CA ARG A 38 -5.64 17.17 -7.01
C ARG A 38 -6.31 18.37 -6.34
N ASP A 39 -7.46 18.81 -6.86
CA ASP A 39 -8.22 19.92 -6.29
C ASP A 39 -8.61 19.59 -4.84
N PRO A 40 -8.14 20.37 -3.84
CA PRO A 40 -8.46 20.12 -2.44
C PRO A 40 -9.97 20.18 -2.12
N GLN A 41 -10.73 20.99 -2.88
CA GLN A 41 -12.17 21.12 -2.72
C GLN A 41 -12.93 19.91 -3.26
N ASN A 42 -12.31 19.14 -4.16
CA ASN A 42 -12.91 17.92 -4.69
C ASN A 42 -12.68 16.75 -3.71
N THR A 43 -13.77 16.26 -3.11
CA THR A 43 -13.76 15.20 -2.10
C THR A 43 -13.93 13.79 -2.66
N GLU A 44 -14.03 13.63 -3.98
CA GLU A 44 -14.14 12.32 -4.62
C GLU A 44 -12.89 11.47 -4.33
N THR A 45 -13.12 10.19 -4.04
CA THR A 45 -12.07 9.23 -3.68
C THR A 45 -12.11 7.98 -4.57
N THR A 46 -10.99 7.28 -4.67
CA THR A 46 -10.81 6.03 -5.43
C THR A 46 -10.02 4.99 -4.62
N GLU A 47 -9.95 3.77 -5.12
CA GLU A 47 -9.17 2.65 -4.57
C GLU A 47 -7.66 2.94 -4.63
N LEU A 48 -6.90 2.35 -3.71
CA LEU A 48 -5.43 2.31 -3.78
C LEU A 48 -5.03 1.18 -4.75
N ALA A 49 -4.27 1.53 -5.78
CA ALA A 49 -3.81 0.62 -6.83
C ALA A 49 -2.58 -0.20 -6.44
#